data_AF-A0A7S4CEL5-F1
#
_entry.id   AF-A0A7S4CEL5-F1
#
_cell.length_a   1.000
_cell.length_b   1.000
_cell.length_c   1.000
_cell.angle_alpha   90.00
_cell.angle_beta   90.00
_cell.angle_gamma   90.00
#
_symmetry.space_group_name_H-M   'P 1'
#
loop_
_entity.id
_entity.type
_entity.pdbx_description
1 polymer ?
#
loop_
_entity_poly.entity_id
_entity_poly.type
_entity_poly.pdbx_seq_one_letter_code
_entity_poly.pdbx_strand_id
1 'polypeptide(L)'
;SPSIGMGMNTALADALAFGRLLEVHGANWDALLPAFSQERVKEGHALVELADHAYALSPKWMLVRLLEQVVRSQLHKFFPNYVAADPYQEIAQGMKLSTAYNALMHMPIFRWAKWSNEQIVCRHLETSWGMLKAPPRTGSGWWKGTTASPRKTSTDPTPTSTAGVAR
;
A
#
# COMPACT_ATOMS: atom_id res chain seq x y z
N SER A 1 0.55 1.59 5.21
CA SER A 1 1.09 0.31 5.76
C SER A 1 2.56 0.44 6.17
N PRO A 2 3.15 -0.34 7.11
CA PRO A 2 4.59 -0.28 7.46
C PRO A 2 5.50 -1.04 6.46
N SER A 3 4.95 -1.44 5.32
CA SER A 3 5.49 -2.37 4.31
C SER A 3 6.85 -1.99 3.73
N ILE A 4 7.21 -0.71 3.69
CA ILE A 4 8.46 -0.24 3.08
C ILE A 4 9.54 0.12 4.12
N GLY A 5 9.22 0.08 5.42
CA GLY A 5 10.18 0.36 6.51
C GLY A 5 10.65 1.82 6.65
N MET A 6 10.15 2.75 5.83
CA MET A 6 10.65 4.14 5.79
C MET A 6 9.95 5.12 6.75
N GLY A 7 9.04 4.65 7.60
CA GLY A 7 8.27 5.52 8.50
C GLY A 7 9.14 6.35 9.44
N MET A 8 10.08 5.71 10.14
CA MET A 8 11.01 6.39 11.05
C MET A 8 11.94 7.35 10.30
N ASN A 9 12.52 6.91 9.18
CA ASN A 9 13.41 7.75 8.38
C ASN A 9 12.70 8.99 7.84
N THR A 10 11.42 8.84 7.45
CA THR A 10 10.61 9.97 6.98
C THR A 10 10.32 10.96 8.11
N ALA A 11 9.96 10.47 9.30
CA ALA A 11 9.72 11.32 10.46
C ALA A 11 10.98 12.09 10.90
N LEU A 12 12.16 11.45 10.88
CA LEU A 12 13.42 12.14 11.14
C LEU A 12 13.74 13.21 10.08
N ALA A 13 13.47 12.91 8.82
CA ALA A 13 13.61 13.88 7.73
C ALA A 13 12.61 15.04 7.86
N ASP A 14 11.39 14.80 8.34
CA ASP A 14 10.41 15.84 8.66
C ASP A 14 10.95 16.77 9.76
N ALA A 15 11.46 16.20 10.86
CA ALA A 15 12.01 16.97 11.96
C ALA A 15 13.22 17.83 11.53
N LEU A 16 14.11 17.27 10.72
CA LEU A 16 15.27 18.00 10.18
C LEU A 16 14.84 19.13 9.24
N ALA A 17 13.88 18.87 8.34
CA ALA A 17 13.36 19.90 7.43
C ALA A 17 12.67 21.03 8.20
N PHE A 18 11.90 20.69 9.23
CA PHE A 18 11.25 21.66 10.11
C PHE A 18 12.28 22.53 10.84
N GLY A 19 13.31 21.91 11.44
CA GLY A 19 14.40 22.63 12.11
C GLY A 19 15.11 23.60 11.18
N ARG A 20 15.44 23.17 9.95
CA ARG A 20 16.05 24.03 8.94
C ARG A 20 15.15 25.22 8.56
N LEU A 21 13.85 25.00 8.40
CA LEU A 21 12.90 26.08 8.08
C LEU A 21 12.70 27.04 9.25
N LEU A 22 12.80 26.55 10.48
CA LEU A 22 12.79 27.37 11.69
C LEU A 22 14.01 28.28 11.77
N GLU A 23 15.19 27.83 11.35
CA GLU A 23 16.38 28.70 11.24
C GLU A 23 16.21 29.80 10.18
N VAL A 24 15.54 29.49 9.05
CA VAL A 24 15.34 30.44 7.95
C VAL A 24 14.25 31.47 8.24
N HIS A 25 13.11 31.04 8.78
CA HIS A 25 11.94 31.89 8.99
C HIS A 25 11.78 32.38 10.44
N GLY A 26 12.58 31.86 11.38
CA GLY A 26 12.45 32.15 12.80
C GLY A 26 11.07 31.76 13.34
N ALA A 27 10.57 32.52 14.32
CA ALA A 27 9.24 32.32 14.89
C ALA A 27 8.08 32.83 14.01
N ASN A 28 8.31 33.08 12.71
CA ASN A 28 7.25 33.47 11.78
C ASN A 28 6.47 32.23 11.32
N TRP A 29 5.52 31.78 12.15
CA TRP A 29 4.68 30.60 11.90
C TRP A 29 3.88 30.70 10.60
N ASP A 30 3.44 31.91 10.23
CA ASP A 30 2.66 32.16 9.02
C ASP A 30 3.47 31.92 7.74
N ALA A 31 4.79 32.12 7.79
CA ALA A 31 5.68 31.79 6.67
C ALA A 31 6.22 30.36 6.75
N LEU A 32 6.51 29.87 7.96
CA LEU A 32 7.12 28.58 8.21
C LEU A 32 6.20 27.40 7.87
N LEU A 33 4.95 27.42 8.36
CA LEU A 33 4.04 26.28 8.18
C LEU A 33 3.67 26.04 6.70
N PRO A 34 3.40 27.07 5.88
CA PRO A 34 3.21 26.89 4.45
C PRO A 34 4.46 26.36 3.74
N ALA A 35 5.65 26.86 4.07
CA ALA A 35 6.91 26.39 3.50
C ALA A 35 7.17 24.91 3.83
N PHE A 36 6.96 24.52 5.09
CA PHE A 36 7.08 23.14 5.53
C PHE A 36 6.07 22.23 4.82
N SER A 37 4.82 22.68 4.71
CA SER A 37 3.76 21.93 4.03
C SER A 37 4.09 21.72 2.56
N GLN A 38 4.58 22.75 1.86
CA GLN A 38 4.97 22.64 0.44
C GLN A 38 6.10 21.62 0.23
N GLU A 39 7.06 21.54 1.16
CA GLU A 39 8.19 20.62 1.07
C GLU A 39 7.80 19.18 1.46
N ARG A 40 7.08 18.97 2.56
CA ARG A 40 6.91 17.65 3.19
C ARG A 40 5.61 16.94 2.88
N VAL A 41 4.54 17.64 2.49
CA VAL A 41 3.26 16.99 2.11
C VAL A 41 3.45 16.06 0.92
N LYS A 42 4.28 16.45 -0.06
CA LYS A 42 4.59 15.62 -1.23
C LYS A 42 5.31 14.32 -0.85
N GLU A 43 6.27 14.40 0.08
CA GLU A 43 7.00 13.24 0.58
C GLU A 43 6.09 12.31 1.41
N GLY A 44 5.22 12.89 2.25
CA GLY A 44 4.24 12.13 3.03
C GLY A 44 3.25 11.38 2.15
N HIS A 45 2.70 12.03 1.12
CA HIS A 45 1.82 11.36 0.15
C HIS A 45 2.55 10.26 -0.62
N ALA A 46 3.78 10.53 -1.07
CA ALA A 46 4.59 9.53 -1.76
C ALA A 46 4.87 8.31 -0.86
N LEU A 47 5.16 8.52 0.43
CA LEU A 47 5.38 7.43 1.38
C LEU A 47 4.15 6.52 1.50
N VAL A 48 2.96 7.11 1.69
CA VAL A 48 1.71 6.35 1.83
C VAL A 48 1.43 5.56 0.56
N GLU A 49 1.53 6.23 -0.59
CA GLU A 49 1.29 5.62 -1.89
C GLU A 49 2.27 4.47 -2.19
N LEU A 50 3.56 4.67 -1.91
CA LEU A 50 4.58 3.65 -2.07
C LEU A 50 4.40 2.49 -1.11
N ALA A 51 4.01 2.76 0.13
CA ALA A 51 3.81 1.72 1.13
C ALA A 51 2.57 0.86 0.81
N ASP A 52 1.46 1.48 0.44
CA ASP A 52 0.22 0.75 0.17
C ASP A 52 0.29 -0.04 -1.16
N HIS A 53 1.16 0.38 -2.08
CA HIS A 53 1.39 -0.31 -3.35
C HIS A 53 2.76 -1.00 -3.45
N ALA A 54 3.47 -1.16 -2.33
CA ALA A 54 4.75 -1.88 -2.29
C ALA A 54 4.60 -3.33 -2.76
N TYR A 55 3.46 -3.93 -2.44
CA TYR A 55 3.11 -5.30 -2.79
C TYR A 55 1.88 -5.34 -3.67
N ALA A 56 1.89 -6.21 -4.67
CA ALA A 56 0.69 -6.52 -5.43
C ALA A 56 -0.16 -7.53 -4.63
N LEU A 57 -1.43 -7.21 -4.40
CA LEU A 57 -2.39 -8.10 -3.76
C LEU A 57 -2.72 -9.31 -4.65
N SER A 58 -2.56 -9.17 -5.96
CA SER A 58 -2.70 -10.27 -6.92
C SER A 58 -1.40 -11.09 -7.01
N PRO A 59 -1.44 -12.43 -6.83
CA PRO A 59 -0.27 -13.29 -6.98
C PRO A 59 0.40 -13.19 -8.36
N LYS A 60 -0.40 -13.01 -9.42
CA LYS A 60 0.09 -12.84 -10.80
C LYS A 60 0.97 -11.60 -10.92
N TRP A 61 0.47 -10.46 -10.45
CA TRP A 61 1.20 -9.19 -10.52
C TRP A 61 2.39 -9.16 -9.56
N MET A 62 2.30 -9.84 -8.41
CA MET A 62 3.43 -10.03 -7.50
C MET A 62 4.58 -10.76 -8.22
N LEU A 63 4.30 -11.86 -8.91
CA LEU A 63 5.30 -12.61 -9.66
C LEU A 63 5.93 -11.77 -10.78
N VAL A 64 5.11 -11.05 -11.54
CA VAL A 64 5.61 -10.15 -12.61
C VAL A 64 6.53 -9.07 -12.03
N ARG A 65 6.20 -8.51 -10.85
CA ARG A 65 7.03 -7.51 -10.17
C ARG A 65 8.37 -8.08 -9.69
N LEU A 66 8.37 -9.28 -9.12
CA LEU A 66 9.61 -9.95 -8.72
C LEU A 66 10.52 -10.22 -9.92
N LEU A 67 9.93 -10.69 -11.03
CA LEU A 67 10.68 -10.91 -12.27
C LEU A 67 11.23 -9.61 -12.85
N GLU A 68 10.42 -8.55 -12.90
CA GLU A 68 10.86 -7.21 -13.31
C GLU A 68 12.07 -6.76 -12.49
N GLN A 69 11.99 -6.87 -11.17
CA GLN A 69 13.04 -6.43 -10.27
C GLN A 69 14.35 -7.19 -10.50
N VAL A 70 14.28 -8.52 -10.65
CA VAL A 70 15.47 -9.34 -10.96
C VAL A 70 16.04 -8.98 -12.32
N VAL A 71 15.20 -8.90 -13.36
CA VAL A 71 15.65 -8.57 -14.72
C VAL A 71 16.27 -7.18 -14.77
N ARG A 72 15.63 -6.17 -14.17
CA ARG A 72 16.17 -4.81 -14.12
C ARG A 72 17.48 -4.77 -13.34
N SER A 73 17.57 -5.43 -12.18
CA SER A 73 18.81 -5.43 -11.40
C SER A 73 19.98 -6.04 -12.19
N GLN A 74 19.73 -7.12 -12.94
CA GLN A 74 20.76 -7.71 -13.79
C GLN A 74 21.10 -6.80 -14.99
N LEU A 75 20.09 -6.23 -15.66
CA LEU A 75 20.31 -5.31 -16.78
C LEU A 75 21.06 -4.05 -16.36
N HIS A 76 20.75 -3.47 -15.19
CA HIS A 76 21.46 -2.31 -14.65
C HIS A 76 22.94 -2.63 -14.38
N LYS A 77 23.26 -3.83 -13.90
CA LYS A 77 24.66 -4.27 -13.71
C LYS A 77 25.43 -4.35 -15.03
N PHE A 78 24.80 -4.79 -16.12
CA PHE A 78 25.44 -4.89 -17.42
C PHE A 78 25.45 -3.56 -18.20
N PHE A 79 24.40 -2.75 -18.04
CA PHE A 79 24.18 -1.52 -18.82
C PHE A 79 23.69 -0.36 -17.92
N PRO A 80 24.53 0.12 -16.99
CA PRO A 80 24.12 1.14 -16.02
C PRO A 80 23.73 2.47 -16.68
N ASN A 81 24.29 2.77 -17.86
CA ASN A 81 24.00 4.00 -18.60
C ASN A 81 22.66 3.97 -19.35
N TYR A 82 22.09 2.79 -19.58
CA TYR A 82 20.86 2.62 -20.37
C TYR A 82 19.68 2.19 -19.52
N VAL A 83 19.93 1.52 -18.40
CA VAL A 83 18.89 1.01 -17.51
C VAL A 83 19.12 1.63 -16.14
N ALA A 84 18.19 2.48 -15.70
CA ALA A 84 18.20 3.03 -14.35
C ALA A 84 18.05 1.92 -13.29
N ALA A 85 18.57 2.15 -12.08
CA ALA A 85 18.39 1.23 -10.98
C ALA A 85 16.91 1.17 -10.57
N ASP A 86 16.57 0.14 -9.79
CA ASP A 86 15.21 0.02 -9.26
C ASP A 86 14.96 1.13 -8.22
N PRO A 87 13.91 1.96 -8.36
CA PRO A 87 13.65 3.07 -7.43
C PRO A 87 13.56 2.63 -5.96
N TYR A 88 13.12 1.40 -5.66
CA TYR A 88 13.13 0.89 -4.28
C TYR A 88 14.54 0.74 -3.69
N GLN A 89 15.53 0.42 -4.51
CA GLN A 89 16.93 0.36 -4.07
C GLN A 89 17.48 1.76 -3.83
N GLU A 90 17.09 2.73 -4.67
CA GLU A 90 17.53 4.12 -4.54
C GLU A 90 16.91 4.83 -3.33
N ILE A 91 15.68 4.47 -2.93
CA ILE A 91 15.08 4.95 -1.67
C ILE A 91 15.97 4.59 -0.48
N ALA A 92 16.49 3.36 -0.43
CA ALA A 92 17.39 2.92 0.63
C ALA A 92 18.73 3.68 0.65
N GLN A 93 19.13 4.26 -0.49
CA GLN A 93 20.34 5.08 -0.62
C GLN A 93 20.11 6.57 -0.31
N GLY A 94 18.90 6.96 0.06
CA GLY A 94 18.56 8.34 0.44
C GLY A 94 17.89 9.16 -0.66
N MET A 95 17.40 8.53 -1.73
CA MET A 95 16.54 9.23 -2.70
C MET A 95 15.24 9.73 -2.03
N LYS A 96 14.77 10.91 -2.46
CA LYS A 96 13.45 11.44 -2.06
C LYS A 96 12.33 10.49 -2.48
N LEU A 97 11.36 10.27 -1.59
CA LEU A 97 10.23 9.38 -1.83
C LEU A 97 9.37 9.88 -2.99
N SER A 98 9.18 11.19 -3.10
CA SER A 98 8.43 11.79 -4.20
C SER A 98 9.07 11.51 -5.58
N THR A 99 10.39 11.57 -5.67
CA THR A 99 11.15 11.23 -6.89
C THR A 99 11.02 9.75 -7.22
N ALA A 100 11.20 8.87 -6.24
CA ALA A 100 11.09 7.44 -6.43
C ALA A 100 9.66 7.03 -6.84
N TYR A 101 8.64 7.63 -6.24
CA TYR A 101 7.24 7.44 -6.63
C TYR A 101 6.99 7.87 -8.07
N ASN A 102 7.52 9.01 -8.49
CA ASN A 102 7.39 9.47 -9.87
C ASN A 102 8.07 8.50 -10.86
N ALA A 103 9.29 8.05 -10.56
CA ALA A 103 10.00 7.06 -11.37
C ALA A 103 9.20 5.75 -11.51
N LEU A 104 8.59 5.28 -10.42
CA LEU A 104 7.73 4.10 -10.44
C LEU A 104 6.45 4.32 -11.25
N MET A 105 5.86 5.52 -11.22
CA MET A 105 4.65 5.83 -12.00
C MET A 105 4.90 5.81 -13.52
N HIS A 106 6.12 6.07 -13.95
CA HIS A 106 6.50 5.90 -15.35
C HIS A 106 6.63 4.43 -15.78
N MET A 107 6.64 3.49 -14.83
CA MET A 107 6.73 2.05 -15.13
C MET A 107 5.33 1.48 -15.34
N PRO A 108 5.06 0.83 -16.50
CA PRO A 108 3.72 0.31 -16.79
C PRO A 108 3.31 -0.79 -15.80
N ILE A 109 4.25 -1.64 -15.39
CA ILE A 109 3.99 -2.77 -14.48
C ILE A 109 3.51 -2.26 -13.12
N PHE A 110 4.10 -1.17 -12.59
CA PHE A 110 3.69 -0.59 -11.32
C PHE A 110 2.26 -0.02 -11.40
N ARG A 111 1.93 0.69 -12.49
CA ARG A 111 0.57 1.20 -12.70
C ARG A 111 -0.48 0.08 -12.77
N TRP A 112 -0.17 -1.01 -13.46
CA TRP A 112 -1.05 -2.18 -13.53
C TRP A 112 -1.22 -2.86 -12.17
N ALA A 113 -0.14 -2.99 -11.40
CA ALA A 113 -0.20 -3.53 -10.05
C ALA A 113 -1.05 -2.65 -9.12
N LYS A 114 -0.86 -1.32 -9.18
CA LYS A 114 -1.67 -0.34 -8.43
C LYS A 114 -3.15 -0.44 -8.77
N TRP A 115 -3.49 -0.36 -10.06
CA TRP A 115 -4.87 -0.51 -10.52
C TRP A 115 -5.49 -1.84 -10.06
N SER A 116 -4.74 -2.95 -10.16
CA SER A 116 -5.22 -4.25 -9.69
C SER A 116 -5.47 -4.28 -8.18
N ASN A 117 -4.63 -3.60 -7.37
CA ASN A 117 -4.82 -3.53 -5.93
C ASN A 117 -6.07 -2.74 -5.59
N GLU A 118 -6.28 -1.58 -6.21
CA GLU A 118 -7.47 -0.75 -6.02
C GLU A 118 -8.74 -1.55 -6.34
N GLN A 119 -8.76 -2.31 -7.44
CA GLN A 119 -9.88 -3.16 -7.80
C GLN A 119 -10.16 -4.25 -6.76
N ILE A 120 -9.11 -4.88 -6.21
CA ILE A 120 -9.26 -5.92 -5.17
C ILE A 120 -9.81 -5.30 -3.89
N VAL A 121 -9.29 -4.15 -3.47
CA VAL A 121 -9.75 -3.45 -2.26
C VAL A 121 -11.20 -2.98 -2.41
N CYS A 122 -11.55 -2.31 -3.51
CA CYS A 122 -12.92 -1.88 -3.79
C CYS A 122 -13.88 -3.08 -3.78
N ARG A 123 -13.54 -4.15 -4.49
CA ARG A 123 -14.38 -5.35 -4.53
C ARG A 123 -14.55 -6.00 -3.17
N HIS A 124 -13.49 -6.02 -2.35
CA HIS A 124 -13.56 -6.51 -0.98
C HIS A 124 -14.51 -5.65 -0.14
N LEU A 125 -14.41 -4.33 -0.22
CA LEU A 125 -15.30 -3.40 0.47
C LEU A 125 -16.75 -3.56 0.03
N GLU A 126 -17.02 -3.57 -1.27
CA GLU A 126 -18.36 -3.78 -1.84
C GLU A 126 -18.98 -5.11 -1.39
N THR A 127 -18.18 -6.18 -1.33
CA THR A 127 -18.64 -7.47 -0.82
C THR A 127 -18.91 -7.41 0.69
N SER A 128 -18.04 -6.74 1.46
CA SER A 128 -18.16 -6.60 2.91
C SER A 128 -19.39 -5.78 3.34
N TRP A 129 -19.78 -4.81 2.52
CA TRP A 129 -20.96 -3.97 2.72
C TRP A 129 -22.22 -4.53 2.07
N GLY A 130 -22.14 -5.72 1.46
CA GLY A 130 -23.29 -6.39 0.86
C GLY A 130 -23.77 -5.78 -0.48
N MET A 131 -22.98 -4.89 -1.10
CA MET A 131 -23.26 -4.35 -2.43
C MET A 131 -23.08 -5.42 -3.53
N LEU A 132 -22.16 -6.36 -3.32
CA LEU A 132 -21.93 -7.51 -4.19
C LEU A 132 -22.17 -8.82 -3.45
N LYS A 133 -22.68 -9.82 -4.15
CA LYS A 133 -22.70 -11.20 -3.66
C LYS A 133 -21.27 -11.73 -3.64
N ALA A 134 -20.88 -12.35 -2.52
CA ALA A 134 -19.59 -13.03 -2.43
C ALA A 134 -19.46 -14.02 -3.61
N PRO A 135 -18.31 -14.04 -4.30
CA PRO A 135 -18.10 -15.01 -5.35
C PRO A 135 -18.28 -16.42 -4.76
N PRO A 136 -18.86 -17.38 -5.51
CA PRO A 136 -18.94 -18.75 -5.04
C PRO A 136 -17.52 -19.19 -4.67
N ARG A 137 -17.35 -19.82 -3.51
CA ARG A 137 -16.07 -20.42 -3.10
C ARG A 137 -15.74 -21.52 -4.11
N THR A 138 -15.08 -21.17 -5.21
CA THR A 138 -14.42 -22.12 -6.08
C THR A 138 -13.24 -22.64 -5.28
N GLY A 139 -13.44 -23.76 -4.58
CA GLY A 139 -12.33 -24.48 -3.98
C GLY A 139 -11.37 -24.83 -5.10
N SER A 140 -10.26 -24.09 -5.21
CA SER A 140 -9.17 -24.44 -6.12
C SER A 140 -8.54 -25.71 -5.56
N GLY A 141 -9.01 -26.84 -6.08
CA GLY A 141 -8.52 -28.17 -5.77
C GLY A 141 -7.11 -28.36 -6.31
N TRP A 142 -6.10 -27.95 -5.55
CA TRP A 142 -4.75 -28.46 -5.72
C TRP A 142 -4.17 -29.15 -4.47
N TRP A 143 -4.93 -29.22 -3.37
CA TRP A 143 -4.62 -30.10 -2.25
C TRP A 143 -5.88 -30.86 -1.86
N LYS A 144 -6.10 -32.03 -2.49
CA LYS A 144 -6.97 -33.07 -1.94
C LYS A 144 -6.08 -34.06 -1.19
N GLY A 145 -5.92 -33.81 0.11
CA GLY A 145 -5.28 -34.71 1.07
C GLY A 145 -6.04 -34.68 2.39
N THR A 146 -6.99 -35.62 2.52
CA THR A 146 -7.49 -36.24 3.76
C THR A 146 -8.02 -35.36 4.92
N THR A 147 -9.36 -35.24 4.94
CA THR A 147 -10.29 -35.44 6.09
C THR A 147 -10.02 -34.76 7.44
N ALA A 148 -10.84 -33.74 7.77
CA ALA A 148 -11.47 -33.61 9.08
C ALA A 148 -12.77 -32.79 9.01
N SER A 149 -13.78 -33.27 9.72
CA SER A 149 -15.21 -32.94 9.74
C SER A 149 -15.58 -31.48 10.08
N PRO A 150 -16.72 -30.93 9.60
CA PRO A 150 -17.15 -29.58 9.93
C PRO A 150 -17.72 -29.52 11.35
N ARG A 151 -17.08 -28.73 12.23
CA ARG A 151 -17.71 -28.31 13.49
C ARG A 151 -18.77 -27.24 13.18
N LYS A 152 -20.04 -27.63 13.24
CA LYS A 152 -21.17 -26.71 13.33
C LYS A 152 -21.08 -25.94 14.65
N THR A 153 -21.01 -24.61 14.59
CA THR A 153 -21.45 -23.75 15.70
C THR A 153 -22.57 -22.89 15.18
N SER A 154 -23.78 -23.42 15.34
CA SER A 154 -25.03 -22.67 15.37
C SER A 154 -25.04 -21.76 16.59
N THR A 155 -25.34 -20.49 16.40
CA THR A 155 -26.08 -19.66 17.37
C THR A 155 -26.55 -18.42 16.61
N ASP A 156 -27.65 -18.58 15.88
CA ASP A 156 -28.56 -17.46 15.63
C ASP A 156 -29.26 -17.14 16.96
N PRO A 157 -29.32 -15.88 17.39
CA PRO A 157 -30.27 -15.46 18.40
C PRO A 157 -31.64 -15.18 17.74
N THR A 158 -32.61 -16.05 18.01
CA THR A 158 -34.01 -15.82 17.67
C THR A 158 -34.56 -14.64 18.49
N PRO A 159 -35.30 -13.69 17.87
CA PRO A 159 -35.95 -12.59 18.59
C PRO A 159 -37.28 -13.05 19.19
N THR A 160 -37.40 -13.04 20.51
CA THR A 160 -38.69 -13.26 21.18
C THR A 160 -39.45 -11.94 21.27
N SER A 161 -40.37 -11.75 20.34
CA SER A 161 -41.51 -10.84 20.46
C SER A 161 -42.57 -11.49 21.34
N THR A 162 -42.94 -10.85 22.45
CA THR A 162 -44.24 -11.05 23.09
C THR A 162 -44.81 -9.69 23.48
N ALA A 163 -45.80 -9.26 22.71
CA ALA A 163 -46.70 -8.17 23.05
C ALA A 163 -47.81 -8.68 23.98
N GLY A 164 -48.07 -7.91 25.05
CA GLY A 164 -49.39 -7.67 25.66
C GLY A 164 -50.07 -8.80 26.45
N VAL A 165 -50.51 -8.49 27.68
CA VAL A 165 -51.94 -8.41 28.07
C VAL A 165 -52.08 -7.76 29.47
N ALA A 166 -53.10 -6.92 29.57
CA ALA A 166 -53.64 -6.16 30.70
C ALA A 166 -53.82 -6.92 32.04
N ARG A 167 -53.61 -6.23 33.17
CA ARG A 167 -54.62 -5.45 33.93
C ARG A 167 -53.94 -4.70 35.07
#